data_AF-A0A354B3T3-F1
#
_entry.id   AF-A0A354B3T3-F1
#
_cell.length_a   1.000
_cell.length_b   1.000
_cell.length_c   1.000
_cell.angle_alpha   90.00
_cell.angle_beta   90.00
_cell.angle_gamma   90.00
#
_symmetry.space_group_name_H-M   'P 1'
#
loop_
_entity.id
_entity.type
_entity.pdbx_description
1 polymer ?
#
loop_
_entity_poly.entity_id
_entity_poly.type
_entity_poly.pdbx_seq_one_letter_code
_entity_poly.pdbx_strand_id
1 'polypeptide(L)'
;MDSQAVSANLRDVGIGISQVLPVLTVAFFAPPGSTVILEEPEIHLHPLAQSVLAELFVEVSQKRLVQFIVETHSEHLFRRMQTLVAKEHLGTEDCEMYFVEKEQGRAQLRRLELDPYVRVKNWPDRFFGDALAETREQTQLALKRIKDLRSAN
;
A
#
# COMPACT_ATOMS: atom_id res chain seq x y z
N MET A 1 21.75 20.86 14.37
CA MET A 1 21.10 19.89 15.28
C MET A 1 21.74 18.55 14.98
N ASP A 2 22.61 18.09 15.87
CA ASP A 2 23.42 16.88 15.67
C ASP A 2 22.52 15.67 15.46
N SER A 3 22.54 15.13 14.23
CA SER A 3 21.99 13.81 13.98
C SER A 3 23.04 12.79 14.43
N GLN A 4 22.83 12.21 15.62
CA GLN A 4 23.58 11.01 15.99
C GLN A 4 23.23 9.93 14.97
N ALA A 5 24.14 9.68 14.02
CA ALA A 5 24.02 8.59 13.09
C ALA A 5 23.99 7.29 13.91
N VAL A 6 22.84 6.63 13.95
CA VAL A 6 22.71 5.31 14.55
C VAL A 6 23.49 4.34 13.66
N SER A 7 24.68 3.96 14.11
CA SER A 7 25.49 2.94 13.45
C SER A 7 24.91 1.56 13.78
N ALA A 8 24.03 1.07 12.92
CA ALA A 8 23.51 -0.29 12.98
C ALA A 8 24.08 -1.12 11.81
N ASN A 9 24.52 -2.35 12.08
CA ASN A 9 24.90 -3.27 11.03
C ASN A 9 23.63 -3.70 10.26
N LEU A 10 23.72 -3.87 8.95
CA LEU A 10 22.60 -4.39 8.15
C LEU A 10 22.16 -5.79 8.62
N ARG A 11 23.05 -6.56 9.26
CA ARG A 11 22.71 -7.84 9.90
C ARG A 11 21.92 -7.70 11.20
N ASP A 12 22.02 -6.55 11.85
CA ASP A 12 21.45 -6.28 13.17
C ASP A 12 20.15 -5.48 13.08
N VAL A 13 19.70 -5.13 11.86
CA VAL A 13 18.41 -4.48 11.61
C VAL A 13 17.35 -5.50 11.20
N GLY A 14 16.07 -5.16 11.41
CA GLY A 14 14.95 -6.03 11.08
C GLY A 14 14.86 -6.37 9.59
N ILE A 15 14.26 -7.53 9.28
CA ILE A 15 14.12 -8.08 7.92
C ILE A 15 13.55 -7.06 6.93
N GLY A 16 12.56 -6.26 7.34
CA GLY A 16 11.98 -5.22 6.49
C GLY A 16 12.99 -4.16 6.01
N ILE A 17 14.00 -3.82 6.80
CA ILE A 17 15.05 -2.86 6.39
C ILE A 17 15.94 -3.48 5.31
N SER A 18 16.30 -4.76 5.46
CA SER A 18 17.10 -5.46 4.45
C SER A 18 16.35 -5.62 3.12
N GLN A 19 15.02 -5.74 3.15
CA GLN A 19 14.20 -5.90 1.94
C GLN A 19 13.88 -4.57 1.24
N VAL A 20 13.68 -3.48 1.98
CA VAL A 20 13.41 -2.18 1.36
C VAL A 20 14.68 -1.53 0.80
N LEU A 21 15.87 -1.87 1.32
CA LEU A 21 17.12 -1.24 0.88
C LEU A 21 17.40 -1.41 -0.64
N PRO A 22 17.22 -2.60 -1.25
CA PRO A 22 17.26 -2.74 -2.71
C PRO A 22 16.25 -1.85 -3.44
N VAL A 23 15.02 -1.72 -2.91
CA VAL A 23 13.97 -0.86 -3.48
C VAL A 23 14.41 0.61 -3.49
N LEU A 24 14.94 1.10 -2.36
CA LEU A 24 15.48 2.45 -2.26
C LEU A 24 16.66 2.64 -3.21
N THR A 25 17.56 1.65 -3.27
CA THR A 25 18.73 1.68 -4.14
C THR A 25 18.32 1.83 -5.61
N VAL A 26 17.42 0.99 -6.11
CA VAL A 26 16.98 1.10 -7.51
C VAL A 26 16.23 2.41 -7.75
N ALA A 27 15.39 2.85 -6.80
CA ALA A 27 14.65 4.11 -6.92
C ALA A 27 15.55 5.34 -7.03
N PHE A 28 16.70 5.38 -6.33
CA PHE A 28 17.62 6.53 -6.36
C PHE A 28 18.76 6.44 -7.39
N PHE A 29 19.08 5.24 -7.86
CA PHE A 29 20.20 5.03 -8.78
C PHE A 29 19.79 4.68 -10.21
N ALA A 30 18.54 4.27 -10.47
CA ALA A 30 18.05 4.10 -11.83
C ALA A 30 18.22 5.41 -12.63
N PRO A 31 18.70 5.37 -13.90
CA PRO A 31 18.80 6.56 -14.73
C PRO A 31 17.46 7.28 -14.87
N PRO A 32 17.45 8.62 -14.99
CA PRO A 32 16.21 9.34 -15.29
C PRO A 32 15.52 8.80 -16.55
N GLY A 33 14.20 8.67 -16.53
CA GLY A 33 13.42 8.07 -17.63
C GLY A 33 13.29 6.54 -17.58
N SER A 34 13.86 5.87 -16.57
CA SER A 34 13.76 4.41 -16.45
C SER A 34 12.39 3.94 -15.98
N THR A 35 11.99 2.73 -16.38
CA THR A 35 10.88 1.99 -15.76
C THR A 35 11.43 0.99 -14.76
N VAL A 36 10.93 1.05 -13.53
CA VAL A 36 11.28 0.13 -12.43
C VAL A 36 10.05 -0.70 -12.09
N ILE A 37 10.21 -2.01 -12.07
CA ILE A 37 9.15 -2.98 -11.74
C ILE A 37 9.49 -3.61 -10.39
N LEU A 38 8.53 -3.61 -9.47
CA LEU A 38 8.70 -4.11 -8.11
C LEU A 38 7.56 -5.06 -7.76
N GLU A 39 7.91 -6.25 -7.30
CA GLU A 39 6.97 -7.24 -6.75
C GLU A 39 6.99 -7.15 -5.23
N GLU A 40 5.83 -6.91 -4.62
CA GLU A 40 5.61 -6.78 -3.18
C GLU A 40 6.73 -6.04 -2.42
N PRO A 41 7.12 -4.81 -2.84
CA PRO A 41 8.26 -4.11 -2.24
C PRO A 41 8.05 -3.73 -0.77
N GLU A 42 6.82 -3.90 -0.27
CA GLU A 42 6.38 -3.57 1.08
C GLU A 42 6.31 -4.78 2.03
N ILE A 43 6.67 -5.97 1.54
CA ILE A 43 6.62 -7.19 2.34
C ILE A 43 7.50 -7.05 3.60
N HIS A 44 6.96 -7.49 4.74
CA HIS A 44 7.56 -7.35 6.07
C HIS A 44 7.83 -5.92 6.56
N LEU A 45 7.39 -4.88 5.84
CA LEU A 45 7.39 -3.52 6.36
C LEU A 45 6.23 -3.29 7.31
N HIS A 46 6.48 -2.48 8.34
CA HIS A 46 5.40 -1.96 9.17
C HIS A 46 4.42 -1.14 8.32
N PRO A 47 3.10 -1.22 8.53
CA PRO A 47 2.08 -0.46 7.81
C PRO A 47 2.39 1.02 7.51
N LEU A 48 2.93 1.73 8.51
CA LEU A 48 3.34 3.13 8.35
C LEU A 48 4.48 3.29 7.33
N ALA A 49 5.46 2.38 7.34
CA ALA A 49 6.56 2.41 6.37
C ALA A 49 6.07 2.09 4.95
N GLN A 50 5.03 1.27 4.78
CA GLN A 50 4.40 1.03 3.47
C GLN A 50 3.76 2.30 2.91
N SER A 51 3.19 3.14 3.78
CA SER A 51 2.66 4.45 3.38
C SER A 51 3.78 5.42 2.98
N VAL A 52 4.89 5.44 3.73
CA VAL A 52 6.08 6.23 3.37
C VAL A 52 6.69 5.77 2.04
N LEU A 53 6.66 4.46 1.76
CA LEU A 53 7.13 3.90 0.50
C LEU A 53 6.32 4.41 -0.70
N ALA A 54 4.99 4.54 -0.55
CA ALA A 54 4.15 5.16 -1.57
C ALA A 54 4.54 6.63 -1.87
N GLU A 55 4.82 7.41 -0.82
CA GLU A 55 5.29 8.80 -0.97
C GLU A 55 6.62 8.87 -1.74
N LEU A 56 7.54 7.94 -1.44
CA LEU A 56 8.82 7.85 -2.12
C LEU A 56 8.66 7.56 -3.62
N PHE A 57 7.78 6.65 -4.01
CA PHE A 57 7.53 6.36 -5.43
C PHE A 57 7.05 7.59 -6.19
N VAL A 58 6.14 8.36 -5.59
CA VAL A 58 5.63 9.62 -6.17
C VAL A 58 6.75 10.65 -6.30
N GLU A 59 7.50 10.86 -5.22
CA GLU A 59 8.59 11.84 -5.20
C GLU A 59 9.66 11.52 -6.24
N VAL A 60 10.08 10.26 -6.33
CA VAL A 60 11.10 9.82 -7.27
C VAL A 60 10.58 9.88 -8.70
N SER A 61 9.32 9.50 -8.94
CA SER A 61 8.70 9.59 -10.26
C SER A 61 8.71 11.03 -10.79
N GLN A 62 8.27 11.99 -9.98
CA GLN A 62 8.20 13.39 -10.39
C GLN A 62 9.58 14.04 -10.55
N LYS A 63 10.51 13.78 -9.62
CA LYS A 63 11.83 14.44 -9.62
C LYS A 63 12.80 13.84 -10.63
N ARG A 64 12.69 12.54 -10.89
CA ARG A 64 13.67 11.78 -11.69
C ARG A 64 13.07 11.19 -12.96
N LEU A 65 11.78 11.40 -13.23
CA LEU A 65 11.09 10.84 -14.39
C LEU A 65 11.17 9.31 -14.43
N VAL A 66 11.12 8.67 -13.27
CA VAL A 66 11.17 7.20 -13.15
C VAL A 66 9.74 6.67 -13.09
N GLN A 67 9.38 5.78 -14.01
CA GLN A 67 8.09 5.10 -13.96
C GLN A 67 8.17 3.90 -13.02
N PHE A 68 7.21 3.79 -12.10
CA PHE A 68 7.09 2.62 -11.24
C PHE A 68 5.91 1.75 -11.67
N ILE A 69 6.14 0.44 -11.78
CA ILE A 69 5.10 -0.59 -11.85
C ILE A 69 5.23 -1.43 -10.59
N VAL A 70 4.26 -1.34 -9.71
CA VAL A 70 4.31 -1.96 -8.38
C VAL A 70 3.17 -2.93 -8.23
N GLU A 71 3.51 -4.20 -7.98
CA GLU A 71 2.57 -5.17 -7.45
C GLU A 71 2.54 -5.00 -5.92
N THR A 72 1.34 -4.98 -5.34
CA THR A 72 1.18 -4.83 -3.90
C THR A 72 -0.11 -5.50 -3.44
N HIS A 73 -0.05 -6.11 -2.25
CA HIS A 73 -1.22 -6.58 -1.51
C HIS A 73 -1.54 -5.66 -0.31
N SER A 74 -0.79 -4.57 -0.14
CA SER A 74 -0.94 -3.65 0.97
C SER A 74 -2.08 -2.67 0.78
N GLU A 75 -3.06 -2.77 1.66
CA GLU A 75 -4.10 -1.76 1.84
C GLU A 75 -3.51 -0.39 2.21
N HIS A 76 -2.42 -0.35 2.99
CA HIS A 76 -1.80 0.89 3.42
C HIS A 76 -1.14 1.63 2.26
N LEU A 77 -0.40 0.91 1.41
CA LEU A 77 0.23 1.48 0.22
C LEU A 77 -0.84 1.99 -0.75
N PHE A 78 -1.84 1.16 -1.05
CA PHE A 78 -2.95 1.51 -1.94
C PHE A 78 -3.70 2.77 -1.47
N ARG A 79 -4.14 2.80 -0.21
CA ARG A 79 -4.87 3.95 0.35
C ARG A 79 -4.01 5.20 0.40
N ARG A 80 -2.69 5.05 0.61
CA ARG A 80 -1.78 6.19 0.59
C ARG A 80 -1.65 6.77 -0.81
N MET A 81 -1.56 5.94 -1.85
CA MET A 81 -1.59 6.40 -3.24
C MET A 81 -2.88 7.18 -3.56
N GLN A 82 -4.05 6.67 -3.16
CA GLN A 82 -5.32 7.41 -3.31
C GLN A 82 -5.26 8.78 -2.60
N THR A 83 -4.67 8.82 -1.40
CA THR A 83 -4.53 10.08 -0.64
C THR A 83 -3.61 11.06 -1.36
N LEU A 84 -2.53 10.59 -2.01
CA LEU A 84 -1.59 11.45 -2.74
C LEU A 84 -2.23 12.03 -4.01
N VAL A 85 -3.00 11.23 -4.74
CA VAL A 85 -3.81 11.70 -5.87
C VAL A 85 -4.84 12.73 -5.40
N ALA A 86 -5.57 12.47 -4.30
CA ALA A 86 -6.56 13.40 -3.75
C ALA A 86 -5.99 14.73 -3.24
N LYS A 87 -4.71 14.74 -2.84
CA LYS A 87 -4.00 15.95 -2.44
C LYS A 87 -3.37 16.70 -3.61
N GLU A 88 -3.64 16.29 -4.86
CA GLU A 88 -3.06 16.87 -6.08
C GLU A 88 -1.51 16.82 -6.08
N HIS A 89 -0.92 15.88 -5.34
CA HIS A 89 0.51 15.61 -5.42
C HIS A 89 0.83 14.71 -6.63
N LEU A 90 -0.19 14.20 -7.32
CA LEU A 90 -0.14 13.39 -8.53
C LEU A 90 -1.32 13.79 -9.41
N GLY A 91 -1.13 13.94 -10.72
CA GLY A 91 -2.24 13.96 -11.66
C GLY A 91 -2.97 12.61 -11.64
N THR A 92 -4.27 12.61 -11.94
CA THR A 92 -5.05 11.38 -12.08
C THR A 92 -4.52 10.46 -13.18
N GLU A 93 -3.86 11.04 -14.17
CA GLU A 93 -3.20 10.41 -15.31
C GLU A 93 -1.79 9.86 -14.97
N ASP A 94 -1.21 10.31 -13.87
CA ASP A 94 0.13 9.89 -13.43
C ASP A 94 0.09 8.62 -12.57
N CYS A 95 -1.10 8.20 -12.15
CA CYS A 95 -1.30 7.05 -11.26
C CYS A 95 -2.50 6.22 -11.70
N GLU A 96 -2.21 5.09 -12.33
CA GLU A 96 -3.20 4.08 -12.70
C GLU A 96 -3.17 2.90 -11.74
N MET A 97 -4.35 2.44 -11.32
CA MET A 97 -4.50 1.31 -10.42
C MET A 97 -5.23 0.17 -11.11
N TYR A 98 -4.72 -1.05 -10.94
CA TYR A 98 -5.28 -2.25 -11.54
C TYR A 98 -5.48 -3.33 -10.48
N PHE A 99 -6.55 -4.10 -10.64
CA PHE A 99 -6.76 -5.34 -9.93
C PHE A 99 -6.51 -6.52 -10.85
N VAL A 100 -5.76 -7.50 -10.36
CA VAL A 100 -5.54 -8.76 -11.07
C VAL A 100 -6.58 -9.76 -10.58
N GLU A 101 -7.47 -10.19 -11.48
CA GLU A 101 -8.46 -11.23 -11.20
C GLU A 101 -8.22 -12.48 -12.04
N LYS A 102 -8.64 -13.64 -11.53
CA LYS A 102 -8.52 -14.92 -12.26
C LYS A 102 -9.88 -15.32 -12.80
N GLU A 103 -10.03 -15.27 -14.12
CA GLU A 103 -11.24 -15.73 -14.81
C GLU A 103 -10.88 -16.86 -15.78
N GLN A 104 -11.61 -17.97 -15.69
CA GLN A 104 -11.41 -19.16 -16.56
C GLN A 104 -9.95 -19.65 -16.63
N GLY A 105 -9.22 -19.55 -15.51
CA GLY A 105 -7.82 -19.98 -15.43
C GLY A 105 -6.80 -18.98 -15.97
N ARG A 106 -7.22 -17.79 -16.42
CA ARG A 106 -6.35 -16.72 -16.93
C ARG A 106 -6.38 -15.50 -16.01
N ALA A 107 -5.24 -14.81 -15.91
CA ALA A 107 -5.17 -13.51 -15.25
C ALA A 107 -5.80 -12.45 -16.16
N GLN A 108 -6.70 -11.63 -15.60
CA GLN A 108 -7.27 -10.46 -16.24
C GLN A 108 -6.98 -9.23 -15.40
N LEU A 109 -6.64 -8.14 -16.09
CA LEU A 109 -6.41 -6.84 -15.46
C LEU A 109 -7.69 -6.01 -15.54
N ARG A 110 -8.26 -5.71 -14.38
CA ARG A 110 -9.35 -4.76 -14.24
C ARG A 110 -8.79 -3.41 -13.81
N ARG A 111 -8.92 -2.40 -14.66
CA ARG A 111 -8.59 -1.02 -14.26
C ARG A 111 -9.56 -0.52 -13.19
N LEU A 112 -9.04 0.10 -12.14
CA LEU A 112 -9.83 0.70 -11.08
C LEU A 112 -10.16 2.15 -11.44
N GLU A 113 -11.44 2.46 -11.56
CA GLU A 113 -11.92 3.79 -11.93
C GLU A 113 -12.06 4.66 -10.69
N LEU A 114 -11.34 5.79 -10.65
CA LEU A 114 -11.45 6.77 -9.58
C LEU A 114 -12.56 7.79 -9.90
N ASP A 115 -13.37 8.12 -8.90
CA ASP A 115 -14.33 9.23 -8.98
C ASP A 115 -13.68 10.59 -8.69
N PRO A 116 -14.42 11.72 -8.81
CA PRO A 116 -13.88 13.04 -8.48
C PRO A 116 -13.43 13.22 -7.02
N TYR A 117 -13.79 12.30 -6.13
CA TYR A 117 -13.37 12.25 -4.72
C TYR A 117 -12.26 11.20 -4.50
N VAL A 118 -11.67 10.68 -5.57
CA VAL A 118 -10.57 9.70 -5.60
C VAL A 118 -10.94 8.37 -4.94
N ARG A 119 -12.25 8.05 -4.95
CA ARG A 119 -12.76 6.75 -4.52
C ARG A 119 -12.86 5.81 -5.71
N VAL A 120 -12.50 4.55 -5.52
CA VAL A 120 -12.72 3.53 -6.55
C VAL A 120 -14.22 3.32 -6.71
N LYS A 121 -14.74 3.44 -7.94
CA LYS A 121 -16.15 3.21 -8.28
C LYS A 121 -16.46 1.73 -8.43
N ASN A 122 -15.56 1.00 -9.09
CA ASN A 122 -15.72 -0.40 -9.48
C ASN A 122 -14.92 -1.34 -8.56
N TRP A 123 -15.10 -1.19 -7.24
CA TRP A 123 -14.43 -2.03 -6.25
C TRP A 123 -14.61 -3.52 -6.56
N PRO A 124 -13.52 -4.30 -6.67
CA PRO A 124 -13.61 -5.74 -6.80
C PRO A 124 -14.13 -6.38 -5.51
N ASP A 125 -14.84 -7.49 -5.64
CA ASP A 125 -15.32 -8.23 -4.48
C ASP A 125 -14.13 -8.74 -3.65
N ARG A 126 -14.20 -8.53 -2.33
CA ARG A 126 -13.16 -8.94 -1.36
C ARG A 126 -11.75 -8.45 -1.70
N PHE A 127 -11.62 -7.26 -2.32
CA PHE A 127 -10.34 -6.69 -2.74
C PHE A 127 -9.26 -6.66 -1.63
N PHE A 128 -9.63 -6.27 -0.41
CA PHE A 128 -8.76 -6.33 0.78
C PHE A 128 -9.23 -7.40 1.78
N GLY A 129 -9.91 -8.44 1.31
CA GLY A 129 -10.61 -9.40 2.16
C GLY A 129 -11.91 -8.83 2.72
N ASP A 130 -12.27 -9.27 3.94
CA ASP A 130 -13.59 -9.01 4.55
C ASP A 130 -13.49 -8.33 5.94
N ALA A 131 -12.45 -7.51 6.13
CA ALA A 131 -12.15 -6.87 7.42
C ALA A 131 -13.34 -6.09 8.02
N LEU A 132 -14.17 -5.46 7.18
CA LEU A 132 -15.39 -4.77 7.60
C LEU A 132 -16.49 -5.73 8.09
N ALA A 133 -16.68 -6.87 7.43
CA ALA A 133 -17.62 -7.88 7.89
C ALA A 133 -17.14 -8.51 9.21
N GLU A 134 -15.84 -8.79 9.31
CA GLU A 134 -15.24 -9.36 10.51
C GLU A 134 -15.33 -8.39 11.70
N THR A 135 -15.08 -7.09 11.48
CA THR A 135 -15.26 -6.06 12.51
C THR A 135 -16.72 -5.97 12.98
N ARG A 136 -17.69 -6.06 12.07
CA ARG A 136 -19.12 -6.06 12.41
C ARG A 136 -19.51 -7.28 13.23
N GLU A 137 -19.02 -8.46 12.85
CA GLU A 137 -19.25 -9.70 13.57
C GLU A 137 -18.68 -9.64 14.99
N GLN A 138 -17.43 -9.22 15.14
CA GLN A 138 -16.80 -9.03 16.45
C GLN A 138 -17.59 -8.06 17.33
N THR A 139 -18.07 -6.95 16.76
CA THR A 139 -18.89 -5.97 17.48
C THR A 139 -20.22 -6.57 17.95
N GLN A 140 -20.91 -7.33 17.10
CA GLN A 140 -22.16 -8.00 17.46
C GLN A 140 -21.94 -9.05 18.57
N LEU A 141 -20.89 -9.85 18.47
CA LEU A 141 -20.52 -10.84 19.47
C LEU A 141 -20.17 -10.19 20.82
N ALA A 142 -19.44 -9.08 20.81
CA ALA A 142 -19.13 -8.31 22.01
C ALA A 142 -20.40 -7.78 22.69
N LEU A 143 -21.32 -7.19 21.92
CA LEU A 143 -22.60 -6.69 22.44
C LEU A 143 -23.45 -7.82 23.04
N LYS A 144 -23.50 -8.99 22.40
CA LYS A 144 -24.19 -10.17 22.92
C LYS A 144 -23.59 -10.62 24.26
N ARG A 145 -22.26 -10.73 24.33
CA ARG A 145 -21.54 -11.15 25.55
C ARG A 145 -21.75 -10.18 26.71
N ILE A 146 -21.82 -8.87 26.45
CA ILE A 146 -22.14 -7.85 27.46
C ILE A 146 -23.56 -8.03 27.99
N LYS A 147 -24.55 -8.33 27.12
CA LYS A 147 -25.92 -8.60 27.56
C LYS A 147 -25.99 -9.85 28.42
N ASP A 148 -25.35 -10.93 28.00
CA ASP A 148 -25.36 -12.22 28.71
C ASP A 148 -24.73 -12.11 30.11
N LEU A 149 -23.62 -11.36 30.24
CA LEU A 149 -22.96 -11.07 31.53
C LEU A 149 -23.82 -10.19 32.46
N ARG A 150 -24.63 -9.29 31.90
CA ARG A 150 -25.55 -8.44 32.68
C ARG A 150 -26.81 -9.19 33.14
N SER A 151 -27.22 -10.22 32.42
CA SER A 151 -28.34 -11.10 32.83
C SER A 151 -27.93 -12.22 33.80
N ALA A 152 -26.63 -12.44 33.98
CA ALA A 152 -26.07 -13.45 34.89
C ALA A 152 -25.72 -12.90 36.28
N ASN A 153 -25.85 -11.59 36.50
CA ASN A 153 -25.74 -10.89 37.78
C ASN A 153 -27.12 -10.37 38.20
#